data_AF-A0A534SDV4-F1
#
_entry.id   AF-A0A534SDV4-F1
#
_cell.length_a   1.000
_cell.length_b   1.000
_cell.length_c   1.000
_cell.angle_alpha   90.00
_cell.angle_beta   90.00
_cell.angle_gamma   90.00
#
_symmetry.space_group_name_H-M   'P 1'
#
loop_
_entity.id
_entity.type
_entity.pdbx_description
1 polymer ?
#
loop_
_entity_poly.entity_id
_entity_poly.type
_entity_poly.pdbx_seq_one_letter_code
_entity_poly.pdbx_strand_id
1 'polypeptide(L)'
;MPDERTSYRICPLCEATCGLEIRTRGREVVSIRGDEADVFSRGFICPKAYALKELDADPDRLRTPLVRRNGVLEPATWDDAFAEI
;
A
#
# COMPACT_ATOMS: atom_id res chain seq x y z
N MET A 1 -14.82 18.91 -1.89
CA MET A 1 -13.40 18.53 -1.77
C MET A 1 -13.34 17.46 -0.70
N PRO A 2 -12.68 16.31 -0.90
CA PRO A 2 -12.57 15.33 0.18
C PRO A 2 -11.74 15.90 1.32
N ASP A 3 -12.20 15.73 2.56
CA ASP A 3 -11.43 16.11 3.75
C ASP A 3 -10.19 15.23 3.92
N GLU A 4 -9.17 15.75 4.60
CA GLU A 4 -7.99 14.95 4.95
C GLU A 4 -8.28 14.03 6.14
N ARG A 5 -7.81 12.79 6.04
CA ARG A 5 -7.94 11.78 7.10
C ARG A 5 -6.57 11.23 7.48
N THR A 6 -6.29 11.21 8.78
CA THR A 6 -5.15 10.49 9.39
C THR A 6 -5.55 9.06 9.75
N SER A 7 -4.64 8.11 9.52
CA SER A 7 -4.78 6.72 9.92
C SER A 7 -3.44 6.14 10.34
N TYR A 8 -3.46 5.23 11.32
CA TYR A 8 -2.27 4.58 11.85
C TYR A 8 -2.19 3.14 11.37
N ARG A 9 -1.04 2.72 10.85
CA ARG A 9 -0.83 1.38 10.27
C ARG A 9 0.57 0.88 10.56
N ILE A 10 0.74 -0.44 10.47
CA ILE A 10 2.05 -1.07 10.51
C ILE A 10 2.67 -1.02 9.11
N CYS A 11 3.96 -0.68 9.02
CA CYS A 11 4.73 -0.78 7.78
C CYS A 11 4.82 -2.25 7.32
N PRO A 12 4.38 -2.58 6.09
CA PRO A 12 4.30 -3.96 5.63
C PRO A 12 5.57 -4.47 4.94
N LEU A 13 6.64 -3.68 4.88
CA LEU A 13 7.81 -3.96 4.01
C LEU A 13 8.84 -4.91 4.62
N CYS A 14 8.83 -5.13 5.93
CA CYS A 14 9.65 -6.12 6.60
C CYS A 14 9.05 -6.46 7.97
N GLU A 15 9.61 -7.47 8.59
CA GLU A 15 9.25 -8.03 9.90
C GLU A 15 9.46 -7.08 11.09
N ALA A 16 10.13 -5.93 10.87
CA ALA A 16 10.31 -4.92 11.91
C ALA A 16 9.00 -4.23 12.31
N THR A 17 8.01 -4.18 11.41
CA THR A 17 6.65 -3.69 11.73
C THR A 17 6.55 -2.28 12.34
N CYS A 18 7.41 -1.34 11.92
CA CYS A 18 7.37 0.06 12.40
C CYS A 18 5.97 0.69 12.24
N GLY A 19 5.54 1.50 13.21
CA GLY A 19 4.28 2.25 13.15
C GLY A 19 4.34 3.44 12.20
N LEU A 20 3.27 3.63 11.43
CA LEU A 20 3.12 4.68 10.43
C LEU A 20 1.91 5.57 10.73
N GLU A 21 2.09 6.87 10.60
CA GLU A 21 1.02 7.84 10.42
C GLU A 21 0.84 8.11 8.92
N ILE A 22 -0.38 7.87 8.41
CA ILE A 22 -0.72 8.04 6.99
C ILE A 22 -1.83 9.07 6.88
N ARG A 23 -1.56 10.16 6.16
CA ARG A 23 -2.57 11.18 5.80
C ARG A 23 -3.04 10.98 4.37
N THR A 24 -4.35 10.96 4.18
CA THR A 24 -5.00 10.72 2.89
C THR A 24 -6.02 11.81 2.57
N ARG A 25 -6.21 12.08 1.29
CA ARG A 25 -7.30 12.91 0.76
C ARG A 25 -8.06 12.10 -0.27
N GLY A 26 -9.21 11.55 0.11
CA GLY A 26 -9.86 10.50 -0.69
C GLY A 26 -8.95 9.28 -0.85
N ARG A 27 -8.60 8.89 -2.09
CA ARG A 27 -7.71 7.74 -2.37
C ARG A 27 -6.23 8.12 -2.42
N GLU A 28 -5.92 9.41 -2.52
CA GLU A 28 -4.55 9.92 -2.63
C GLU A 28 -3.86 9.89 -1.25
N VAL A 29 -2.66 9.33 -1.20
CA VAL A 29 -1.78 9.41 -0.03
C VAL A 29 -1.05 10.75 -0.06
N VAL A 30 -1.35 11.63 0.90
CA VAL A 30 -0.75 12.97 0.99
C VAL A 30 0.63 12.87 1.65
N SER A 31 0.75 12.15 2.77
CA SER A 31 2.02 11.93 3.45
C SER A 31 2.06 10.62 4.23
N ILE A 32 3.26 10.06 4.36
CA ILE A 32 3.58 8.94 5.27
C ILE A 32 4.70 9.41 6.20
N ARG A 33 4.50 9.23 7.50
CA ARG A 33 5.47 9.52 8.55
C ARG A 33 5.51 8.36 9.54
N GLY A 34 6.54 8.32 10.38
CA GLY A 34 6.54 7.42 11.53
C GLY A 34 5.51 7.89 12.56
N ASP A 35 4.80 6.94 13.15
CA ASP A 35 3.92 7.21 14.28
C ASP A 35 4.77 7.46 15.54
N GLU A 36 4.75 8.69 16.05
CA GLU A 36 5.50 9.10 17.25
C GLU A 36 5.06 8.32 18.50
N ALA A 37 3.81 7.86 18.54
CA ALA A 37 3.25 7.10 19.66
C ALA A 37 3.48 5.57 19.53
N ASP A 38 4.05 5.10 18.42
CA ASP A 38 4.29 3.67 18.24
C ASP A 38 5.27 3.12 19.29
N VAL A 39 4.87 2.02 19.94
CA VAL A 39 5.59 1.43 21.08
C VAL A 39 7.00 0.96 20.72
N PHE A 40 7.18 0.51 19.48
CA PHE A 40 8.44 -0.06 18.99
C PHE A 40 9.30 1.02 18.33
N SER A 41 8.79 1.67 17.29
CA SER A 41 9.57 2.55 16.43
C SER A 41 9.61 4.00 16.88
N ARG A 42 8.66 4.48 17.70
CA ARG A 42 8.66 5.83 18.29
C ARG A 42 8.95 6.94 17.28
N GLY A 43 8.25 6.91 16.14
CA GLY A 43 8.41 7.87 15.06
C GLY A 43 9.56 7.60 14.08
N PHE A 44 10.48 6.66 14.38
CA PHE A 44 11.52 6.29 13.43
C PHE A 44 10.99 5.38 12.31
N ILE A 45 11.30 5.73 11.06
CA ILE A 45 11.05 4.89 9.89
C ILE A 45 12.27 4.92 8.96
N CYS A 46 12.54 3.80 8.28
CA CYS A 46 13.61 3.71 7.28
C CYS A 46 13.18 4.28 5.91
N PRO A 47 14.11 4.51 4.96
CA PRO A 47 13.77 5.02 3.63
C PRO A 47 12.75 4.19 2.85
N LYS A 48 12.67 2.88 3.11
CA LYS A 48 11.67 2.00 2.48
C LYS A 48 10.23 2.44 2.80
N ALA A 49 9.97 2.76 4.07
CA ALA A 49 8.64 3.20 4.51
C ALA A 49 8.30 4.60 3.96
N TYR A 50 9.30 5.47 3.84
CA TYR A 50 9.13 6.79 3.24
C TYR A 50 8.63 6.69 1.79
N ALA A 51 9.14 5.71 1.03
CA ALA A 51 8.79 5.47 -0.37
C ALA A 51 7.41 4.83 -0.62
N LEU A 52 6.64 4.51 0.43
CA LEU A 52 5.34 3.83 0.28
C LEU A 52 4.30 4.67 -0.47
N LYS A 53 4.41 6.01 -0.41
CA LYS A 53 3.52 6.91 -1.15
C LYS A 53 3.75 6.75 -2.66
N GLU A 54 5.02 6.77 -3.07
CA GLU A 54 5.44 6.59 -4.45
C GLU A 54 5.04 5.21 -4.96
N LEU A 55 5.17 4.16 -4.14
CA LEU A 55 4.70 2.81 -4.49
C LEU A 55 3.18 2.70 -4.64
N ASP A 56 2.37 3.39 -3.82
CA ASP A 56 0.90 3.39 -3.99
C ASP A 56 0.48 4.08 -5.30
N ALA A 57 1.23 5.11 -5.69
CA ALA A 57 1.05 5.94 -6.88
C ALA A 57 1.77 5.43 -8.13
N ASP A 58 2.49 4.31 -8.05
CA ASP A 58 3.23 3.71 -9.17
C ASP A 58 2.29 3.46 -10.37
N PRO A 59 2.61 3.99 -11.57
CA PRO A 59 1.79 3.80 -12.76
C PRO A 59 1.72 2.34 -13.23
N ASP A 60 2.72 1.52 -12.89
CA ASP A 60 2.81 0.12 -13.31
C ASP A 60 2.12 -0.84 -12.30
N ARG A 61 1.54 -0.30 -11.22
CA ARG A 61 0.84 -1.10 -10.21
C ARG A 61 -0.35 -1.85 -10.81
N LEU A 62 -0.40 -3.16 -10.59
CA LEU A 62 -1.55 -4.01 -10.97
C LEU A 62 -2.85 -3.50 -10.32
N ARG A 63 -3.86 -3.24 -11.16
CA ARG A 63 -5.20 -2.77 -10.73
C ARG A 63 -6.31 -3.80 -10.97
N THR A 64 -6.01 -4.90 -11.68
CA THR A 64 -6.96 -5.97 -12.00
C THR A 64 -6.25 -7.33 -11.89
N PRO A 65 -6.96 -8.41 -11.56
CA PRO A 65 -6.42 -9.77 -11.67
C PRO A 65 -5.95 -10.08 -13.08
N LEU A 66 -4.94 -10.95 -13.18
CA LEU A 66 -4.42 -11.48 -14.44
C LEU A 66 -4.42 -13.01 -14.37
N VAL A 67 -4.89 -13.67 -15.42
CA VAL A 67 -4.87 -15.14 -15.55
C VAL A 67 -3.98 -15.51 -16.73
N ARG A 68 -3.18 -16.58 -16.57
CA ARG A 68 -2.30 -17.05 -17.65
C ARG A 68 -3.07 -17.95 -18.61
N ARG A 69 -3.22 -17.51 -19.86
CA ARG A 69 -3.86 -18.28 -20.95
C ARG A 69 -2.87 -18.40 -22.11
N ASN A 70 -2.65 -19.62 -22.61
CA ASN A 70 -1.71 -19.89 -23.69
C ASN A 70 -0.30 -19.27 -23.48
N GLY A 71 0.17 -19.25 -22.23
CA GLY A 71 1.47 -18.70 -21.85
C GLY A 71 1.51 -17.18 -21.59
N VAL A 72 0.46 -16.42 -21.91
CA VAL A 72 0.39 -14.95 -21.76
C VAL A 72 -0.50 -14.58 -20.57
N LEU A 73 -0.18 -13.48 -19.86
CA LEU A 73 -1.03 -12.92 -18.82
C LEU A 73 -2.10 -12.02 -19.44
N GLU A 74 -3.36 -12.35 -19.21
CA GLU A 74 -4.52 -11.61 -19.72
C GLU A 74 -5.36 -11.06 -18.56
N PRO A 75 -5.94 -9.84 -18.66
CA PRO A 75 -6.85 -9.30 -17.65
C PRO A 75 -8.06 -10.21 -17.39
N ALA A 76 -8.44 -10.36 -16.13
CA ALA A 76 -9.56 -11.17 -15.69
C ALA A 76 -10.38 -10.48 -14.60
N THR A 77 -11.61 -10.96 -14.38
CA THR A 77 -12.39 -10.57 -13.19
C THR A 77 -11.88 -11.31 -11.95
N TRP A 78 -12.32 -10.88 -10.77
CA TRP A 78 -12.02 -11.62 -9.53
C TRP A 78 -12.68 -13.00 -9.52
N ASP A 79 -13.92 -13.13 -9.99
CA ASP A 79 -14.61 -14.42 -10.06
C ASP A 79 -13.88 -15.40 -10.98
N ASP A 80 -13.46 -14.95 -12.16
CA ASP A 80 -12.65 -15.77 -13.07
C ASP A 80 -11.32 -16.16 -12.45
N ALA A 81 -10.63 -15.22 -11.79
CA ALA A 81 -9.32 -15.49 -11.18
C ALA A 81 -9.41 -16.48 -10.01
N PHE A 82 -10.48 -16.41 -9.21
CA PHE A 82 -10.71 -17.36 -8.12
C PHE A 82 -11.12 -18.76 -8.62
N ALA A 83 -11.75 -18.87 -9.78
CA ALA A 83 -12.13 -20.17 -10.35
C ALA A 83 -10.92 -21.01 -10.84
N GLU A 84 -9.73 -20.40 -10.94
CA GLU A 84 -8.49 -21.04 -11.42
C GLU A 84 -7.63 -21.65 -10.28
N ILE A 85 -8.01 -21.48 -9.01
CA ILE A 85 -7.30 -22.00 -7.82
C ILE A 85 -8.21 -22.83 -6.93
#